data_AF-A0A259BQW9-F1
#
_entry.id   AF-A0A259BQW9-F1
#
_cell.length_a   1.000
_cell.length_b   1.000
_cell.length_c   1.000
_cell.angle_alpha   90.00
_cell.angle_beta   90.00
_cell.angle_gamma   90.00
#
_symmetry.space_group_name_H-M   'P 1'
#
loop_
_entity.id
_entity.type
_entity.pdbx_description
1 polymer ?
#
loop_
_entity_poly.entity_id
_entity_poly.type
_entity_poly.pdbx_seq_one_letter_code
_entity_poly.pdbx_strand_id
1 'polypeptide(L)' 'MAFNRGVELVGANRAAPFFHLMPVFGSALAILVLGEQVEWFHGVGYALVIAGIITATRARAPAPV' A
#
# COMPACT_ATOMS: atom_id res chain seq x y z
N MET A 1 0.73 8.68 16.99
CA MET A 1 1.87 9.62 17.03
C MET A 1 3.04 9.18 16.14
N ALA A 2 3.47 7.91 16.16
CA ALA A 2 4.61 7.44 15.35
C ALA A 2 4.47 7.68 13.83
N PHE A 3 3.29 7.44 13.25
CA PHE A 3 3.04 7.69 11.82
C PHE A 3 3.24 9.17 11.45
N ASN A 4 2.58 10.09 12.17
CA ASN A 4 2.70 11.53 11.91
C ASN A 4 4.15 12.02 12.05
N ARG A 5 4.89 11.53 13.06
CA ARG A 5 6.32 11.84 13.21
C ARG A 5 7.15 11.29 12.05
N GLY A 6 6.84 10.09 11.58
CA GLY A 6 7.46 9.53 10.37
C GLY A 6 7.21 10.41 9.14
N VAL A 7 5.96 10.81 8.91
CA VAL A 7 5.59 11.71 7.80
C VAL A 7 6.33 13.05 7.91
N GLU A 8 6.47 13.60 9.12
CA GLU A 8 7.24 14.82 9.37
C GLU A 8 8.73 14.65 8.98
N LEU A 9 9.33 13.49 9.27
CA LEU A 9 10.74 13.21 9.01
C LEU A 9 11.06 12.89 7.55
N VAL A 10 10.22 12.12 6.84
CA VAL A 10 10.48 11.71 5.44
C VAL A 10 9.70 12.53 4.39
N GLY A 11 8.71 13.31 4.83
CA GLY A 11 7.82 14.10 3.98
C GLY A 11 6.66 13.31 3.41
N ALA A 12 5.52 13.99 3.21
CA ALA A 12 4.28 13.40 2.72
C ALA A 12 4.43 12.67 1.38
N ASN A 13 5.24 13.21 0.47
CA ASN A 13 5.45 12.63 -0.86
C ASN A 13 6.15 11.25 -0.81
N ARG A 14 7.00 11.01 0.19
CA ARG A 14 7.65 9.70 0.42
C ARG A 14 6.80 8.77 1.28
N ALA A 15 5.96 9.32 2.15
CA ALA A 15 5.09 8.52 3.01
C ALA A 15 3.82 8.01 2.30
N ALA A 16 3.27 8.77 1.34
CA ALA A 16 2.02 8.44 0.66
C ALA A 16 1.98 7.04 0.01
N PRO A 17 3.05 6.53 -0.64
CA PRO A 17 3.04 5.20 -1.24
C PRO A 17 2.82 4.05 -0.24
N PHE A 18 3.16 4.22 1.05
CA PHE A 18 2.97 3.18 2.06
C PHE A 18 1.50 2.84 2.29
N PHE A 19 0.57 3.77 2.03
CA PHE A 19 -0.86 3.49 2.14
C PHE A 19 -1.34 2.43 1.15
N HIS A 20 -0.66 2.23 0.02
CA HIS A 20 -1.01 1.17 -0.92
C HIS A 20 -0.71 -0.24 -0.36
N LEU A 21 0.14 -0.35 0.65
CA LEU A 21 0.40 -1.64 1.32
C LEU A 21 -0.65 -1.98 2.38
N MET A 22 -1.42 -0.98 2.84
CA MET A 22 -2.46 -1.16 3.86
C MET A 22 -3.46 -2.29 3.55
N PRO A 23 -4.05 -2.41 2.35
CA PRO A 23 -4.97 -3.52 2.04
C PRO A 23 -4.30 -4.90 2.10
N VAL A 24 -3.02 -5.01 1.72
CA VAL A 24 -2.26 -6.27 1.77
C VAL A 24 -1.97 -6.65 3.22
N PHE A 25 -1.50 -5.71 4.04
CA PHE A 25 -1.26 -5.99 5.46
C PHE A 25 -2.55 -6.26 6.23
N GLY A 26 -3.63 -5.54 5.94
CA GLY A 26 -4.92 -5.72 6.61
C GLY A 26 -5.47 -7.14 6.42
N SER A 27 -5.52 -7.60 5.18
CA SER A 27 -5.96 -8.96 4.84
C SER A 27 -4.99 -10.04 5.32
N ALA A 28 -3.67 -9.84 5.19
CA ALA A 28 -2.69 -10.78 5.74
C ALA A 28 -2.82 -10.93 7.26
N LEU A 29 -3.01 -9.83 7.99
CA LEU A 29 -3.24 -9.87 9.43
C LEU A 29 -4.57 -10.53 9.77
N ALA A 30 -5.63 -10.33 8.99
CA ALA A 30 -6.91 -10.99 9.23
C ALA A 30 -6.82 -12.51 9.03
N ILE A 31 -6.13 -12.96 7.98
CA ILE A 31 -5.82 -14.39 7.76
C ILE A 31 -5.00 -14.96 8.92
N LEU A 32 -3.94 -14.26 9.36
CA LEU A 32 -3.01 -14.77 10.37
C LEU A 32 -3.55 -14.71 11.81
N VAL A 33 -4.27 -13.64 12.16
CA VAL A 33 -4.69 -13.34 13.54
C VAL A 33 -6.13 -13.80 13.81
N LEU A 34 -7.03 -13.66 12.82
CA LEU A 34 -8.43 -14.07 12.95
C LEU A 34 -8.69 -15.47 12.36
N GLY A 35 -7.73 -16.04 11.62
CA GLY A 35 -7.86 -17.36 11.01
C GLY A 35 -8.77 -17.37 9.78
N GLU A 36 -8.93 -16.24 9.09
CA GLU A 36 -9.69 -16.19 7.85
C GLU A 36 -9.06 -17.08 6.77
N GLN A 37 -9.91 -17.75 6.00
CA GLN A 37 -9.44 -18.62 4.92
C GLN A 37 -8.96 -17.81 3.73
N VAL A 38 -7.87 -18.28 3.11
CA VAL A 38 -7.32 -17.67 1.91
C VAL A 38 -8.21 -18.02 0.73
N GLU A 39 -9.05 -17.07 0.36
CA GLU A 39 -9.90 -17.14 -0.82
C GLU A 39 -9.25 -16.54 -2.06
N TRP A 40 -9.71 -16.95 -3.25
CA TRP A 40 -9.18 -16.49 -4.55
C TRP A 40 -9.22 -14.96 -4.71
N PHE A 41 -10.20 -14.29 -4.10
CA PHE A 41 -10.35 -12.84 -4.17
C PHE A 41 -9.20 -12.10 -3.47
N HIS A 42 -8.52 -12.72 -2.49
CA HIS A 42 -7.31 -12.13 -1.90
C HIS A 42 -6.20 -12.01 -2.95
N GLY A 43 -6.00 -13.07 -3.74
CA GLY A 43 -5.02 -13.06 -4.84
C GLY A 43 -5.34 -12.01 -5.90
N VAL A 44 -6.61 -11.88 -6.29
CA VAL A 44 -7.07 -10.84 -7.23
C VAL A 44 -6.90 -9.45 -6.65
N GLY A 45 -7.26 -9.25 -5.38
CA GLY A 45 -7.06 -7.98 -4.67
C GLY A 45 -5.59 -7.58 -4.61
N TYR A 46 -4.69 -8.50 -4.30
CA TYR A 46 -3.24 -8.25 -4.26
C TYR A 46 -2.70 -7.89 -5.65
N ALA A 47 -3.13 -8.59 -6.70
CA ALA A 47 -2.75 -8.27 -8.07
C ALA A 47 -3.22 -6.87 -8.47
N LEU A 48 -4.45 -6.48 -8.13
CA LEU A 48 -4.98 -5.14 -8.39
C LEU A 48 -4.20 -4.05 -7.63
N VAL A 49 -3.87 -4.28 -6.37
CA VAL A 49 -3.04 -3.35 -5.58
C VAL A 49 -1.67 -3.15 -6.23
N ILE A 50 -0.99 -4.23 -6.60
CA ILE A 50 0.32 -4.17 -7.25
C ILE A 50 0.23 -3.44 -8.59
N ALA A 51 -0.77 -3.75 -9.41
CA ALA A 51 -0.99 -3.08 -10.69
C ALA A 51 -1.25 -1.57 -10.50
N GLY A 52 -2.06 -1.19 -9.51
CA GLY A 52 -2.31 0.19 -9.14
C GLY A 52 -1.04 0.93 -8.70
N ILE A 53 -0.21 0.30 -7.86
CA ILE A 53 1.09 0.86 -7.43
C ILE A 53 2.01 1.09 -8.63
N ILE A 54 2.18 0.09 -9.49
CA ILE A 54 3.04 0.19 -10.68
C ILE A 54 2.56 1.33 -11.58
N THR A 55 1.25 1.45 -11.78
CA THR A 55 0.66 2.49 -12.63
C THR A 55 0.87 3.88 -12.03
N ALA A 56 0.57 4.05 -10.74
CA ALA A 56 0.70 5.33 -10.03
C ALA A 56 2.16 5.80 -9.92
N THR A 57 3.10 4.86 -9.72
CA THR A 57 4.54 5.16 -9.64
C THR A 57 5.14 5.49 -11.00
N ARG A 58 4.65 4.87 -12.08
CA ARG A 58 5.08 5.18 -13.46
C ARG A 58 4.47 6.47 -14.01
N ALA A 59 3.26 6.84 -13.59
CA ALA A 59 2.57 8.05 -14.03
C ALA A 59 3.19 9.35 -13.48
N ARG A 60 4.07 9.25 -12.49
CA ARG A 60 4.85 10.40 -11.99
C ARG A 60 6.05 10.65 -12.92
N ALA A 61 5.77 11.14 -14.13
CA ALA A 61 6.80 11.80 -14.94
C ALA A 61 7.29 13.06 -14.19
N PRO A 62 8.59 13.40 -14.23
CA PRO A 62 9.08 14.62 -13.59
C PRO A 62 8.36 15.82 -14.20
N ALA A 63 7.80 16.70 -13.36
CA ALA A 63 7.39 18.01 -13.85
C ALA A 63 8.63 18.73 -14.41
N PRO A 64 8.58 19.29 -15.62
CA PRO A 64 9.68 20.10 -16.12
C PRO A 64 9.82 21.31 -15.18
N VAL A 65 11.03 21.52 -14.66
CA VAL A 65 11.44 22.74 -13.95
C VAL A 65 11.73 23.85 -14.95
#